data_AF-A0A6L7UTA3-F1
#
_entry.id   AF-A0A6L7UTA3-F1
#
_cell.length_a   1.000
_cell.length_b   1.000
_cell.length_c   1.000
_cell.angle_alpha   90.00
_cell.angle_beta   90.00
_cell.angle_gamma   90.00
#
_symmetry.space_group_name_H-M   'P 1'
#
loop_
_entity.id
_entity.type
_entity.pdbx_description
1 polymer ?
#
loop_
_entity_poly.entity_id
_entity_poly.type
_entity_poly.pdbx_seq_one_letter_code
_entity_poly.pdbx_strand_id
1 'polypeptide(L)'
;GPTEAGAAEGTLAVALGKLFALSEAYPQLRAVEAFTDFQGSLDEIEEAVQNARRYYNAVVRDYNTKLQVFPTNLLAGLFGHTRREFFSLDDERRREGPRVAFS
;
A
#
# COMPACT_ATOMS: atom_id res chain seq x y z
N GLY A 1 -11.94 1.97 -1.80
CA GLY A 1 -10.83 2.87 -2.21
C GLY A 1 -9.48 2.33 -1.79
N PRO A 2 -8.34 2.94 -2.18
CA PRO A 2 -6.99 2.47 -1.79
C PRO A 2 -6.81 2.38 -0.26
N THR A 3 -7.46 3.25 0.49
CA THR A 3 -7.53 3.26 1.96
C THR A 3 -8.23 2.03 2.55
N GLU A 4 -9.38 1.63 2.00
CA GLU A 4 -10.11 0.44 2.44
C GLU A 4 -9.35 -0.86 2.12
N ALA A 5 -8.73 -0.91 0.94
CA ALA A 5 -7.88 -2.04 0.54
C ALA A 5 -6.66 -2.19 1.47
N GLY A 6 -5.99 -1.09 1.80
CA GLY A 6 -4.87 -1.10 2.76
C GLY A 6 -5.28 -1.53 4.17
N ALA A 7 -6.47 -1.16 4.65
CA ALA A 7 -6.98 -1.59 5.95
C ALA A 7 -7.28 -3.10 6.00
N ALA A 8 -7.84 -3.65 4.92
CA ALA A 8 -8.08 -5.09 4.80
C ALA A 8 -6.75 -5.87 4.78
N GLU A 9 -5.75 -5.40 4.02
CA GLU A 9 -4.40 -5.96 4.00
C GLU A 9 -3.75 -5.96 5.39
N GLY A 10 -3.86 -4.86 6.13
CA GLY A 10 -3.34 -4.76 7.49
C GLY A 10 -3.96 -5.77 8.46
N THR A 11 -5.26 -6.02 8.32
CA THR A 11 -5.97 -7.02 9.14
C THR A 11 -5.49 -8.45 8.83
N LEU A 12 -5.28 -8.75 7.54
CA LEU A 12 -4.72 -10.02 7.11
C LEU A 12 -3.30 -10.22 7.64
N ALA A 13 -2.43 -9.21 7.56
CA ALA A 13 -1.07 -9.28 8.08
C ALA A 13 -1.03 -9.60 9.59
N VAL A 14 -1.94 -9.01 10.37
CA VAL A 14 -2.08 -9.32 11.81
C VAL A 14 -2.51 -10.78 12.04
N ALA A 15 -3.45 -11.29 11.23
CA ALA A 15 -3.89 -12.68 11.34
C ALA A 15 -2.77 -13.67 10.99
N LEU A 16 -2.01 -13.38 9.93
CA LEU A 16 -0.84 -14.17 9.52
C LEU A 16 0.27 -14.16 10.57
N GLY A 17 0.53 -13.01 11.19
CA GLY A 17 1.49 -12.92 12.30
C GLY A 17 1.13 -13.83 13.48
N LYS A 18 -0.17 -13.93 13.82
CA LYS A 18 -0.64 -14.87 14.86
C LYS A 18 -0.47 -16.34 14.43
N LEU A 19 -0.71 -16.65 13.16
CA LEU A 19 -0.52 -18.00 12.63
C LEU A 19 0.95 -18.43 12.69
N PHE A 20 1.89 -17.54 12.32
CA PHE A 20 3.31 -17.82 12.41
C PHE A 20 3.79 -17.96 13.86
N ALA A 21 3.30 -17.12 14.78
CA ALA A 21 3.58 -17.27 16.21
C ALA A 21 3.15 -18.66 16.75
N LEU A 22 2.00 -19.16 16.27
CA LEU A 22 1.54 -20.50 16.62
C LEU A 22 2.41 -21.61 16.01
N SER A 23 2.87 -21.44 14.76
CA SER A 23 3.75 -22.44 14.13
C SER A 23 5.11 -22.56 14.83
N GLU A 24 5.56 -21.52 15.55
CA GLU A 24 6.75 -21.60 16.41
C GLU A 24 6.53 -22.47 17.64
N ALA A 25 5.32 -22.42 18.21
CA ALA A 25 4.94 -23.26 19.34
C ALA A 25 4.71 -24.73 18.92
N TYR A 26 4.47 -25.00 17.64
CA TYR A 26 4.20 -26.34 17.09
C TYR A 26 5.09 -26.65 15.88
N PRO A 27 6.36 -27.05 16.09
CA PRO A 27 7.34 -27.30 15.03
C PRO A 27 6.90 -28.34 13.99
N GLN A 28 6.08 -29.32 14.41
CA GLN A 28 5.50 -30.31 13.51
C GLN A 28 4.63 -29.69 12.42
N LEU A 29 4.03 -28.52 12.66
CA LEU A 29 3.21 -27.80 11.68
C LEU A 29 4.07 -27.22 10.55
N ARG A 30 5.30 -26.76 10.88
CA ARG A 30 6.25 -26.22 9.91
C ARG A 30 6.84 -27.30 8.99
N ALA A 31 6.94 -28.54 9.48
CA ALA A 31 7.48 -29.66 8.72
C ALA A 31 6.49 -30.23 7.69
N VAL A 32 5.25 -29.74 7.67
CA VAL A 32 4.25 -30.12 6.68
C VAL A 32 4.52 -29.36 5.37
N GLU A 33 4.69 -30.10 4.28
CA GLU A 33 4.91 -29.56 2.93
C GLU A 33 3.87 -28.50 2.55
N ALA A 34 2.57 -28.79 2.78
CA ALA A 34 1.48 -27.85 2.53
C ALA A 34 1.58 -26.51 3.30
N PHE A 35 2.22 -26.49 4.48
CA PHE A 35 2.44 -25.24 5.22
C PHE A 35 3.58 -24.41 4.61
N THR A 36 4.65 -25.08 4.19
CA THR A 36 5.79 -24.45 3.50
C THR A 36 5.37 -23.87 2.15
N ASP A 37 4.57 -24.61 1.38
CA ASP A 37 4.03 -24.15 0.10
C ASP A 37 3.08 -22.94 0.26
N PHE A 38 2.26 -22.97 1.31
CA PHE A 38 1.39 -21.85 1.66
C PHE A 38 2.19 -20.61 2.03
N GLN A 39 3.26 -20.76 2.82
CA GLN A 39 4.15 -19.66 3.16
C GLN A 39 4.80 -19.06 1.90
N GLY A 40 5.32 -19.89 0.98
CA GLY A 40 5.88 -19.42 -0.28
C GLY A 40 4.84 -18.68 -1.16
N SER A 41 3.61 -19.19 -1.22
CA SER A 41 2.52 -18.52 -1.94
C SER A 41 2.17 -17.15 -1.33
N LEU A 42 2.24 -17.02 -0.01
CA LEU A 42 2.02 -15.74 0.66
C LEU A 42 3.13 -14.74 0.33
N ASP A 43 4.38 -15.17 0.30
CA ASP A 43 5.52 -14.31 -0.06
C ASP A 43 5.38 -13.78 -1.49
N GLU A 44 4.99 -14.64 -2.45
CA GLU A 44 4.70 -14.24 -3.83
C GLU A 44 3.55 -13.22 -3.91
N ILE A 45 2.48 -13.44 -3.15
CA ILE A 45 1.34 -12.51 -3.08
C ILE A 45 1.78 -11.17 -2.47
N GLU A 46 2.59 -11.17 -1.41
CA GLU A 46 3.10 -9.95 -0.80
C GLU A 46 3.94 -9.15 -1.79
N GLU A 47 4.84 -9.81 -2.52
CA GLU A 47 5.63 -9.15 -3.56
C GLU A 47 4.74 -8.53 -4.64
N ALA A 48 3.73 -9.27 -5.11
CA ALA A 48 2.76 -8.79 -6.09
C ALA A 48 1.98 -7.56 -5.59
N VAL A 49 1.51 -7.57 -4.33
CA VAL A 49 0.82 -6.45 -3.70
C VAL A 49 1.74 -5.23 -3.59
N GLN A 50 2.99 -5.41 -3.16
CA GLN A 50 3.96 -4.32 -3.06
C GLN A 50 4.27 -3.72 -4.44
N ASN A 51 4.42 -4.54 -5.47
CA ASN A 51 4.60 -4.09 -6.85
C ASN A 51 3.38 -3.31 -7.36
N ALA A 52 2.17 -3.82 -7.15
CA ALA A 52 0.94 -3.14 -7.52
C ALA A 52 0.80 -1.77 -6.83
N ARG A 53 1.16 -1.70 -5.54
CA ARG A 53 1.17 -0.45 -4.76
C ARG A 53 2.15 0.56 -5.31
N ARG A 54 3.40 0.15 -5.59
CA ARG A 54 4.42 1.02 -6.21
C ARG A 54 3.97 1.54 -7.56
N TYR A 55 3.41 0.66 -8.39
CA TYR A 55 2.89 1.01 -9.71
C TYR A 55 1.75 2.02 -9.62
N TYR A 56 0.75 1.77 -8.78
CA TYR A 56 -0.35 2.71 -8.55
C TYR A 56 0.16 4.09 -8.12
N ASN A 57 1.07 4.13 -7.15
CA ASN A 57 1.64 5.38 -6.67
C ASN A 57 2.43 6.13 -7.75
N ALA A 58 3.18 5.43 -8.59
CA ALA A 58 3.86 6.04 -9.72
C ALA A 58 2.86 6.69 -10.70
N VAL A 59 1.80 5.97 -11.06
CA VAL A 59 0.75 6.49 -11.95
C VAL A 59 0.02 7.69 -11.34
N VAL A 60 -0.34 7.62 -10.06
CA VAL A 60 -1.00 8.72 -9.34
C VAL A 60 -0.09 9.94 -9.25
N ARG A 61 1.21 9.75 -8.99
CA ARG A 61 2.19 10.84 -8.98
C ARG A 61 2.23 11.53 -10.34
N ASP A 62 2.37 10.77 -11.41
CA ASP A 62 2.49 11.31 -12.76
C ASP A 62 1.19 12.03 -13.17
N TYR A 63 0.04 11.47 -12.82
CA TYR A 63 -1.27 12.10 -13.00
C TYR A 63 -1.37 13.44 -12.24
N ASN A 64 -1.10 13.42 -10.93
CA ASN A 64 -1.16 14.62 -10.08
C ASN A 64 -0.16 15.69 -10.50
N THR A 65 0.98 15.29 -11.06
CA THR A 65 2.00 16.19 -11.62
C THR A 65 1.46 16.85 -12.89
N LYS A 66 0.88 16.07 -13.81
CA LYS A 66 0.26 16.61 -15.04
C LYS A 66 -0.84 17.61 -14.73
N LEU A 67 -1.66 17.38 -13.70
CA LEU A 67 -2.69 18.35 -13.28
C LEU A 67 -2.14 19.72 -12.85
N GLN A 68 -0.84 19.82 -12.54
CA GLN A 68 -0.20 21.06 -12.06
C GLN A 68 0.64 21.75 -13.15
N VAL A 69 0.85 21.11 -14.28
CA VAL A 69 1.72 21.60 -15.36
C VAL A 69 0.89 22.23 -16.47
N PHE A 70 1.36 23.37 -16.98
CA PHE A 70 0.77 24.02 -18.15
C PHE A 70 0.99 23.20 -19.44
N PRO A 71 0.01 23.09 -20.35
CA PRO A 71 -1.34 23.68 -20.30
C PRO A 71 -2.39 22.77 -19.61
N THR A 72 -2.00 21.58 -19.20
CA THR A 72 -2.90 20.54 -18.66
C THR A 72 -3.68 21.00 -17.43
N ASN A 73 -3.10 21.85 -16.58
CA ASN A 73 -3.79 22.43 -15.42
C ASN A 73 -5.05 23.25 -15.78
N LEU A 74 -5.05 23.95 -16.92
CA LEU A 74 -6.21 24.71 -17.40
C LEU A 74 -7.32 23.78 -17.88
N LEU A 75 -6.96 22.79 -18.69
CA LEU A 75 -7.90 21.78 -19.17
C LEU A 75 -8.45 20.95 -18.01
N ALA A 76 -7.61 20.60 -17.03
CA ALA A 76 -8.02 19.88 -15.83
C ALA A 76 -9.11 20.63 -15.05
N GLY A 77 -8.96 21.95 -14.86
CA GLY A 77 -9.99 22.78 -14.24
C GLY A 77 -11.29 22.82 -15.05
N LEU A 78 -11.20 22.96 -16.37
CA LEU A 78 -12.35 23.02 -17.28
C LEU A 78 -13.15 21.70 -17.32
N PHE A 79 -12.47 20.56 -17.26
CA PHE A 79 -13.08 19.22 -17.31
C PHE A 79 -13.28 18.58 -15.93
N GLY A 80 -13.02 19.32 -14.83
CA GLY A 80 -13.27 18.85 -13.47
C GLY A 80 -12.34 17.73 -12.97
N HIS A 81 -11.12 17.63 -13.50
CA HIS A 81 -10.14 16.64 -13.05
C HIS A 81 -9.47 17.08 -11.73
N THR A 82 -9.57 16.24 -10.71
CA THR A 82 -9.02 16.49 -9.37
C THR A 82 -7.88 15.52 -9.05
N ARG A 83 -7.01 15.90 -8.10
CA ARG A 83 -5.93 15.03 -7.62
C ARG A 83 -6.47 13.70 -7.11
N ARG A 84 -5.70 12.65 -7.35
CA ARG A 84 -5.95 11.30 -6.81
C ARG A 84 -5.09 11.06 -5.58
N GLU A 85 -5.63 10.27 -4.66
CA GLU A 85 -4.92 9.87 -3.43
C GLU A 85 -3.90 8.78 -3.72
N PHE A 86 -2.80 8.77 -2.96
CA PHE A 86 -1.81 7.70 -3.02
C PHE A 86 -2.28 6.50 -2.21
N PHE A 87 -1.75 5.32 -2.55
CA PHE A 87 -1.86 4.13 -1.71
C PHE A 87 -0.79 4.21 -0.62
N SER A 88 -1.20 4.42 0.62
CA SER A 88 -0.34 4.68 1.76
C SER A 88 -0.91 4.00 3.00
N LEU A 89 -0.09 3.20 3.70
CA LEU A 89 -0.43 2.68 5.02
C LEU A 89 -0.14 3.69 6.15
N ASP A 90 0.58 4.79 5.85
CA ASP A 90 1.05 5.77 6.84
C ASP A 90 0.29 7.12 6.77
N ASP A 91 -0.87 7.18 6.11
CA ASP A 91 -1.54 8.46 5.84
C ASP A 91 -1.95 9.22 7.10
N GLU A 92 -2.00 8.60 8.29
CA GLU A 92 -2.06 9.35 9.54
C GLU A 92 -0.74 10.07 9.89
N ARG A 93 0.42 9.41 9.80
CA ARG A 93 1.71 9.97 10.25
C ARG A 93 2.34 10.93 9.25
N ARG A 94 2.14 10.72 7.95
CA ARG A 94 2.70 11.60 6.89
C ARG A 94 1.85 12.85 6.59
N ARG A 95 0.59 12.90 7.04
CA ARG A 95 -0.23 14.12 6.94
C ARG A 95 0.29 15.25 7.83
N GLU A 96 1.09 14.94 8.85
CA GLU A 96 1.89 15.92 9.57
C GLU A 96 3.13 16.28 8.75
N GLY A 97 2.96 17.13 7.74
CA GLY A 97 4.10 17.74 7.06
C GLY A 97 5.00 18.48 8.06
N PRO A 98 6.33 18.53 7.84
CA PRO A 98 7.23 19.25 8.73
C PRO A 98 6.79 20.72 8.82
N ARG A 99 6.40 21.16 10.02
CA ARG A 99 6.05 22.57 10.28
C ARG A 99 7.33 23.39 10.24
N VAL A 100 7.63 23.99 9.10
CA VAL A 100 8.75 24.91 8.98
C VAL A 100 8.32 26.23 9.62
N ALA A 101 8.74 26.44 10.86
CA ALA A 101 8.68 27.75 11.50
C ALA A 101 9.85 28.59 10.97
N PHE A 102 9.53 29.64 10.21
CA PHE A 102 10.51 30.68 9.90
C PHE A 102 10.59 31.61 11.12
N SER A 103 11.79 31.70 11.70
CA SER A 103 12.14 32.69 12.72
C SER A 103 12.51 34.03 12.09
#